data_AF-A0A6J4LKX0-F1
#
_entry.id   AF-A0A6J4LKX0-F1
#
_cell.length_a   1.000
_cell.length_b   1.000
_cell.length_c   1.000
_cell.angle_alpha   90.00
_cell.angle_beta   90.00
_cell.angle_gamma   90.00
#
_symmetry.space_group_name_H-M   'P 1'
#
loop_
_entity.id
_entity.type
_entity.pdbx_description
1 polymer ?
#
loop_
_entity_poly.entity_id
_entity_poly.type
_entity_poly.pdbx_seq_one_letter_code
_entity_poly.pdbx_strand_id
1 'polypeptide(L)'
;MLCHDATLIDLEDFLTLRGANVDQVADFASRHGVLVGHVEKSPGHYGEHVYEPLHLWHQAVERATALRTAAAKLRASDLLSDDERVPVLRAAWPDVEESREALLMYASRTLDDDRSQLAWAVSTWLESARAGLALIWPTGANAPTVAIGGAMPWGCLQAITVQVALACSRAESAARSCDGCGAPHAPRRQPKPGQRSFCQKCREAGVPVKLAHRDRRARQRSNGAEKP
;
A
#
# COMPACT_ATOMS: atom_id res chain seq x y z
N MET A 1 5.48 8.10 -19.05
CA MET A 1 5.49 6.62 -19.10
C MET A 1 4.30 6.16 -18.28
N LEU A 2 3.19 5.79 -18.91
CA LEU A 2 2.00 5.32 -18.18
C LEU A 2 2.34 3.94 -17.60
N CYS A 3 2.21 3.74 -16.28
CA CYS A 3 2.26 2.41 -15.66
C CYS A 3 1.12 1.56 -16.22
N HIS A 4 1.32 0.96 -17.39
CA HIS A 4 0.33 0.08 -18.03
C HIS A 4 0.22 -1.27 -17.31
N ASP A 5 1.21 -1.60 -16.48
CA ASP A 5 1.13 -2.66 -15.49
C ASP A 5 1.17 -1.98 -14.12
N ALA A 6 0.00 -1.69 -13.54
CA ALA A 6 -0.11 -1.40 -12.11
C ALA A 6 0.22 -2.70 -11.35
N THR A 7 1.50 -3.04 -11.28
CA THR A 7 2.00 -4.19 -10.56
C THR A 7 1.68 -4.02 -9.09
N LEU A 8 1.01 -5.04 -8.55
CA LEU A 8 0.42 -5.05 -7.23
C LEU A 8 1.43 -4.67 -6.18
N ILE A 9 1.07 -3.70 -5.35
CA ILE A 9 1.79 -3.45 -4.12
C ILE A 9 1.30 -4.45 -3.08
N ASP A 10 2.18 -5.27 -2.52
CA ASP A 10 1.88 -6.00 -1.28
C ASP A 10 2.14 -5.06 -0.10
N LEU A 11 1.15 -4.88 0.77
CA LEU A 11 1.32 -4.11 1.99
C LEU A 11 2.50 -4.62 2.82
N GLU A 12 2.73 -5.94 2.90
CA GLU A 12 3.87 -6.47 3.67
C GLU A 12 5.21 -6.03 3.06
N ASP A 13 5.35 -6.08 1.73
CA ASP A 13 6.55 -5.61 1.03
C ASP A 13 6.75 -4.11 1.26
N PHE A 14 5.69 -3.30 1.21
CA PHE A 14 5.76 -1.87 1.50
C PHE A 14 6.24 -1.61 2.94
N LEU A 15 5.76 -2.38 3.91
CA LEU A 15 6.15 -2.24 5.31
C LEU A 15 7.63 -2.59 5.56
N THR A 16 8.26 -3.38 4.68
CA THR A 16 9.72 -3.63 4.75
C THR A 16 10.57 -2.40 4.43
N LEU A 17 9.97 -1.35 3.85
CA LEU A 17 10.68 -0.09 3.57
C LEU A 17 10.95 0.75 4.82
N ARG A 18 10.62 0.23 6.01
CA ARG A 18 10.94 0.87 7.29
C ARG A 18 12.46 0.96 7.47
N GLY A 19 13.00 2.16 7.34
CA GLY A 19 14.45 2.38 7.38
C GLY A 19 15.18 2.01 6.08
N ALA A 20 14.46 1.78 4.99
CA ALA A 20 15.07 1.56 3.67
C ALA A 20 15.82 2.81 3.20
N ASN A 21 16.92 2.62 2.47
CA ASN A 21 17.67 3.70 1.84
C ASN A 21 17.03 4.13 0.49
N VAL A 22 17.61 5.14 -0.15
CA VAL A 22 17.13 5.68 -1.43
C VAL A 22 17.06 4.61 -2.51
N ASP A 23 18.07 3.74 -2.62
CA ASP A 23 18.14 2.72 -3.68
C ASP A 23 17.06 1.65 -3.52
N GLN A 24 16.78 1.24 -2.28
CA GLN A 24 15.72 0.27 -1.97
C GLN A 24 14.33 0.85 -2.26
N VAL A 25 14.10 2.12 -1.92
CA VAL A 25 12.86 2.83 -2.25
C VAL A 25 12.73 3.02 -3.77
N ALA A 26 13.82 3.36 -4.47
CA ALA A 26 13.83 3.48 -5.91
C ALA A 26 13.54 2.14 -6.61
N ASP A 27 14.11 1.03 -6.12
CA ASP A 27 13.78 -0.31 -6.61
C ASP A 27 12.30 -0.62 -6.41
N PHE A 28 11.76 -0.37 -5.22
CA PHE A 28 10.34 -0.56 -4.94
C PHE A 28 9.46 0.30 -5.87
N ALA A 29 9.76 1.60 -5.99
CA ALA A 29 9.01 2.52 -6.83
C ALA A 29 9.07 2.13 -8.31
N SER A 30 10.20 1.59 -8.78
CA SER A 30 10.32 1.09 -10.16
C SER A 30 9.40 -0.09 -10.45
N ARG A 31 9.11 -0.92 -9.42
CA ARG A 31 8.23 -2.09 -9.53
C ARG A 31 6.76 -1.75 -9.32
N HIS A 32 6.46 -0.77 -8.48
CA HIS A 32 5.12 -0.57 -7.91
C HIS A 32 4.52 0.81 -8.20
N GLY A 33 5.30 1.71 -8.78
CA GLY A 33 4.95 3.12 -8.92
C GLY A 33 5.43 3.96 -7.74
N VAL A 34 5.47 5.27 -7.97
CA VAL A 34 5.78 6.30 -6.97
C VAL A 34 4.68 6.40 -5.91
N LEU A 35 4.95 6.95 -4.74
CA LEU A 35 4.04 7.06 -3.61
C LEU A 35 2.79 7.88 -3.92
N VAL A 36 2.91 9.19 -4.11
CA VAL A 36 1.80 10.14 -4.26
C VAL A 36 1.60 10.55 -5.72
N GLY A 37 2.59 10.33 -6.59
CA GLY A 37 2.55 10.85 -7.95
C GLY A 37 2.51 12.38 -7.96
N HIS A 38 3.16 13.03 -6.98
CA HIS A 38 3.41 14.47 -7.05
C HIS A 38 4.35 14.71 -8.22
N VAL A 39 3.77 14.97 -9.39
CA VAL A 39 4.46 15.61 -10.48
C VAL A 39 4.56 17.08 -10.07
N GLU A 40 5.58 17.45 -9.30
CA GLU A 40 6.05 18.81 -9.42
C GLU A 40 6.47 18.97 -10.88
N LYS A 41 5.68 19.74 -11.64
CA LYS A 41 6.07 20.19 -12.96
C LYS A 41 7.33 21.01 -12.77
N SER A 42 8.49 20.36 -12.83
CA SER A 42 9.75 21.08 -12.92
C SER A 42 9.68 21.88 -14.22
N PRO A 43 9.74 23.22 -14.18
CA PRO A 43 9.55 24.05 -15.36
C PRO A 43 10.77 23.85 -16.27
N GLY A 44 10.58 23.01 -17.28
CA GLY A 44 11.54 22.76 -18.34
C GLY A 44 12.42 21.55 -18.05
N HIS A 45 12.07 20.41 -18.63
CA HIS A 45 12.89 19.58 -19.52
C HIS A 45 12.08 18.32 -19.81
N TYR A 46 11.90 17.99 -21.09
CA TYR A 46 11.21 16.77 -21.52
C TYR A 46 11.98 15.55 -21.01
N GLY A 47 11.38 14.87 -20.02
CA GLY A 47 11.97 13.79 -19.25
C GLY A 47 11.51 13.90 -17.80
N GLU A 48 10.22 13.71 -17.53
CA GLU A 48 9.64 13.84 -16.19
C GLU A 48 10.23 12.77 -15.25
N HIS A 49 11.30 13.12 -14.53
CA HIS A 49 11.75 12.35 -13.38
C HIS A 49 10.81 12.68 -12.21
N VAL A 50 10.00 11.72 -11.80
CA VAL A 50 9.25 11.85 -10.55
C VAL A 50 10.24 11.60 -9.41
N TYR A 51 10.53 12.64 -8.63
CA TYR A 51 11.36 12.54 -7.44
C TYR A 51 10.48 12.67 -6.19
N GLU A 52 10.50 11.66 -5.34
CA GLU A 52 9.81 11.71 -4.06
C GLU A 52 10.85 11.71 -2.94
N PRO A 53 10.79 12.68 -2.01
CA PRO A 53 11.68 12.68 -0.87
C PRO A 53 11.58 11.39 -0.06
N LEU A 54 12.72 10.80 0.29
CA LEU A 54 12.80 9.55 1.07
C LEU A 54 11.99 9.63 2.38
N HIS A 55 11.95 10.80 3.02
CA HIS A 55 11.21 10.98 4.27
C HIS A 55 9.70 10.80 4.11
N LEU A 56 9.11 11.07 2.93
CA LEU A 56 7.67 10.84 2.69
C LEU A 56 7.35 9.34 2.64
N TRP A 57 8.25 8.54 2.05
CA TRP A 57 8.14 7.09 2.05
C TRP A 57 8.20 6.55 3.48
N HIS A 58 9.18 6.99 4.27
CA HIS A 58 9.28 6.58 5.67
C HIS A 58 8.05 7.00 6.48
N GLN A 59 7.54 8.23 6.31
CA GLN A 59 6.32 8.67 6.99
C GLN A 59 5.11 7.80 6.64
N ALA A 60 4.94 7.43 5.36
CA ALA A 60 3.84 6.58 4.93
C ALA A 60 3.96 5.14 5.49
N VAL A 61 5.18 4.60 5.56
CA VAL A 61 5.45 3.28 6.17
C VAL A 61 5.18 3.29 7.67
N GLU A 62 5.65 4.33 8.37
CA GLU A 62 5.40 4.50 9.81
C GLU A 62 3.91 4.61 10.10
N ARG A 63 3.18 5.39 9.29
CA ARG A 63 1.72 5.52 9.39
C ARG A 63 1.01 4.19 9.15
N ALA A 64 1.35 3.47 8.08
CA ALA A 64 0.79 2.13 7.80
C ALA A 64 1.02 1.17 8.98
N THR A 65 2.26 1.15 9.50
CA THR A 65 2.66 0.29 10.63
C THR A 65 1.84 0.60 11.87
N ALA A 66 1.75 1.89 12.23
CA ALA A 66 1.03 2.36 13.42
C ALA A 66 -0.46 1.96 13.37
N LEU A 67 -1.14 2.26 12.26
CA LEU A 67 -2.56 1.97 12.10
C LEU A 67 -2.83 0.45 12.15
N ARG A 68 -2.00 -0.36 11.49
CA ARG A 68 -2.13 -1.82 11.53
C ARG A 68 -1.93 -2.40 12.93
N THR A 69 -0.93 -1.90 13.64
CA THR A 69 -0.60 -2.34 15.01
C THR A 69 -1.71 -1.94 15.99
N ALA A 70 -2.17 -0.70 15.92
CA ALA A 70 -3.30 -0.22 16.72
C ALA A 70 -4.56 -1.04 16.48
N ALA A 71 -4.88 -1.32 15.20
CA ALA A 71 -6.02 -2.18 14.86
C ALA A 71 -5.90 -3.58 15.46
N ALA A 72 -4.70 -4.17 15.47
CA ALA A 72 -4.48 -5.48 16.08
C ALA A 72 -4.76 -5.48 17.60
N LYS A 73 -4.27 -4.46 18.33
CA LYS A 73 -4.52 -4.30 19.76
C LYS A 73 -5.98 -4.02 20.10
N LEU A 74 -6.62 -3.08 19.40
CA LEU A 74 -8.00 -2.71 19.67
C LEU A 74 -8.99 -3.86 19.39
N ARG A 75 -8.64 -4.77 18.49
CA ARG A 75 -9.37 -6.03 18.27
C ARG A 75 -9.22 -7.02 19.42
N ALA A 76 -8.06 -7.04 20.08
CA ALA A 76 -7.87 -7.78 21.33
C ALA A 76 -8.57 -7.12 22.53
N SER A 77 -9.25 -5.98 22.31
CA SER A 77 -9.85 -5.12 23.35
C SER A 77 -8.83 -4.49 24.30
N ASP A 78 -7.57 -4.38 23.86
CA ASP A 78 -6.52 -3.69 24.59
C ASP A 78 -6.53 -2.19 24.27
N LEU A 79 -6.32 -1.35 25.29
CA LEU A 79 -6.09 0.08 25.11
C LEU A 79 -4.74 0.34 24.45
N LEU A 80 -4.65 1.42 23.67
CA LEU A 80 -3.37 1.91 23.18
C LEU A 80 -2.60 2.59 24.32
N SER A 81 -1.31 2.32 24.41
CA SER A 81 -0.40 3.14 25.20
C SER A 81 -0.26 4.53 24.58
N ASP A 82 0.25 5.50 25.34
CA ASP A 82 0.46 6.86 24.81
C ASP A 82 1.45 6.86 23.61
N ASP A 83 2.45 5.97 23.61
CA ASP A 83 3.40 5.81 22.49
C ASP A 83 2.76 5.24 21.23
N GLU A 84 1.71 4.43 21.37
CA GLU A 84 0.97 3.85 20.25
C GLU A 84 -0.14 4.76 19.77
N ARG A 85 -0.73 5.55 20.67
CA ARG A 85 -1.79 6.50 20.37
C ARG A 85 -1.28 7.68 19.56
N VAL A 86 -0.12 8.24 19.91
CA VAL A 86 0.43 9.43 19.25
C VAL A 86 0.56 9.27 17.72
N PRO A 87 1.12 8.16 17.18
CA PRO A 87 1.14 7.92 15.75
C PRO A 87 -0.25 7.82 15.08
N VAL A 88 -1.26 7.27 15.78
CA VAL A 88 -2.64 7.20 15.29
C VAL A 88 -3.28 8.59 15.23
N LEU A 89 -3.12 9.38 16.29
CA LEU A 89 -3.65 10.75 16.34
C LEU A 89 -2.99 11.66 15.29
N ARG A 90 -1.67 11.56 15.11
CA ARG A 90 -0.95 12.28 14.03
C ARG A 90 -1.44 11.86 12.64
N ALA A 91 -1.90 10.62 12.47
CA ALA A 91 -2.50 10.17 11.21
C ALA A 91 -3.93 10.69 11.03
N ALA A 92 -4.69 10.90 12.11
CA ALA A 92 -6.01 11.53 12.08
C ALA A 92 -5.96 13.03 11.77
N TRP A 93 -4.91 13.72 12.22
CA TRP A 93 -4.74 15.16 12.04
C TRP A 93 -3.38 15.50 11.42
N PRO A 94 -3.19 15.23 10.12
CA PRO A 94 -1.89 15.43 9.45
C PRO A 94 -1.46 16.90 9.37
N ASP A 95 -2.41 17.84 9.38
CA ASP A 95 -2.14 19.28 9.25
C ASP A 95 -1.82 19.96 10.59
N VAL A 96 -1.92 19.20 11.68
CA VAL A 96 -1.77 19.73 13.03
C VAL A 96 -0.36 19.38 13.51
N GLU A 97 0.55 20.35 13.44
CA GLU A 97 1.90 20.25 14.01
C GLU A 97 1.83 20.44 15.54
N GLU A 98 1.11 19.54 16.21
CA GLU A 98 0.95 19.56 17.65
C GLU A 98 2.07 18.80 18.37
N SER A 99 2.43 19.29 19.55
CA SER A 99 3.30 18.54 20.44
C SER A 99 2.63 17.23 20.85
N ARG A 100 3.43 16.28 21.31
CA ARG A 100 2.94 15.00 21.85
C ARG A 100 1.87 15.21 22.92
N GLU A 101 2.11 16.18 23.81
CA GLU A 101 1.25 16.52 24.94
C GLU A 101 -0.09 17.08 24.45
N ALA A 102 -0.08 17.93 23.42
CA ALA A 102 -1.29 18.48 22.83
C ALA A 102 -2.17 17.39 22.20
N LEU A 103 -1.57 16.48 21.41
CA LEU A 103 -2.30 15.33 20.86
C LEU A 103 -2.94 14.47 21.96
N LEU A 104 -2.20 14.20 23.03
CA LEU A 104 -2.70 13.36 24.14
C LEU A 104 -3.72 14.07 25.03
N MET A 105 -3.73 15.41 25.06
CA MET A 105 -4.67 16.20 25.85
C MET A 105 -6.12 15.98 25.41
N TYR A 106 -6.35 15.73 24.12
CA TYR A 106 -7.69 15.53 23.55
C TYR A 106 -8.16 14.07 23.59
N ALA A 107 -7.30 13.12 23.96
CA ALA A 107 -7.65 11.70 24.03
C ALA A 107 -8.29 11.36 25.39
N SER A 108 -9.50 10.79 25.35
CA SER A 108 -10.24 10.35 26.55
C SER A 108 -9.69 9.06 27.16
N ARG A 109 -8.72 8.41 26.50
CA ARG A 109 -8.05 7.16 26.90
C ARG A 109 -9.02 6.00 27.16
N THR A 110 -10.11 5.96 26.40
CA THR A 110 -11.07 4.86 26.42
C THR A 110 -10.93 3.99 25.17
N LEU A 111 -11.42 2.74 25.25
CA LEU A 111 -11.35 1.82 24.12
C LEU A 111 -12.18 2.30 22.93
N ASP A 112 -13.32 2.91 23.20
CA ASP A 112 -14.21 3.45 22.17
C ASP A 112 -13.64 4.71 21.51
N ASP A 113 -12.95 5.55 22.27
CA ASP A 113 -12.20 6.66 21.71
C ASP A 113 -11.04 6.17 20.85
N ASP A 114 -10.20 5.24 21.33
CA ASP A 114 -9.11 4.69 20.51
C ASP A 114 -9.61 4.05 19.20
N ARG A 115 -10.77 3.38 19.23
CA ARG A 115 -11.46 2.86 18.03
C ARG A 115 -11.92 3.97 17.10
N SER A 116 -12.50 5.02 17.66
CA SER A 116 -12.97 6.18 16.90
C SER A 116 -11.81 6.94 16.24
N GLN A 117 -10.70 7.12 16.97
CA GLN A 117 -9.47 7.74 16.46
C GLN A 117 -8.83 6.89 15.36
N LEU A 118 -8.78 5.56 15.50
CA LEU A 118 -8.32 4.67 14.43
C LEU A 118 -9.21 4.78 13.19
N ALA A 119 -10.53 4.76 13.37
CA ALA A 119 -11.49 4.86 12.26
C ALA A 119 -11.36 6.20 11.52
N TRP A 120 -11.24 7.30 12.26
CA TRP A 120 -10.97 8.62 11.71
C TRP A 120 -9.64 8.61 10.94
N ALA A 121 -8.55 8.19 11.57
CA ALA A 121 -7.21 8.20 10.96
C ALA A 121 -7.15 7.43 9.64
N VAL A 122 -7.76 6.23 9.58
CA VAL A 122 -7.83 5.45 8.34
C VAL A 122 -8.68 6.17 7.28
N SER A 123 -9.82 6.76 7.68
CA SER A 123 -10.72 7.46 6.75
C SER A 123 -10.10 8.73 6.18
N THR A 124 -9.49 9.56 7.01
CA THR A 124 -8.73 10.74 6.57
C THR A 124 -7.59 10.35 5.65
N TRP A 125 -6.85 9.28 5.96
CA TRP A 125 -5.78 8.86 5.08
C TRP A 125 -6.29 8.38 3.72
N LEU A 126 -7.40 7.64 3.67
CA LEU A 126 -8.07 7.26 2.42
C LEU A 126 -8.45 8.51 1.60
N GLU A 127 -9.04 9.52 2.24
CA GLU A 127 -9.43 10.77 1.60
C GLU A 127 -8.22 11.55 1.08
N SER A 128 -7.19 11.78 1.89
CA SER A 128 -5.97 12.50 1.49
C SER A 128 -5.25 11.79 0.35
N ALA A 129 -5.20 10.45 0.38
CA ALA A 129 -4.63 9.66 -0.71
C ALA A 129 -5.53 9.63 -1.96
N ARG A 130 -6.78 10.12 -1.89
CA ARG A 130 -7.83 9.92 -2.91
C ARG A 130 -8.00 8.44 -3.25
N ALA A 131 -7.82 7.60 -2.24
CA ALA A 131 -7.85 6.16 -2.35
C ALA A 131 -9.31 5.68 -2.51
N GLY A 132 -9.55 4.84 -3.49
CA GLY A 132 -10.88 4.32 -3.76
C GLY A 132 -10.90 3.31 -4.90
N LEU A 133 -12.10 3.01 -5.37
CA LEU A 133 -12.31 2.21 -6.57
C LEU A 133 -12.36 3.13 -7.78
N ALA A 134 -11.73 2.72 -8.88
CA ALA A 134 -11.85 3.37 -10.17
C ALA A 134 -12.37 2.40 -11.22
N LEU A 135 -13.20 2.90 -12.10
CA LEU A 135 -13.60 2.20 -13.31
C LEU A 135 -12.66 2.64 -14.42
N ILE A 136 -11.78 1.73 -14.85
CA ILE A 136 -10.81 1.99 -15.93
C ILE A 136 -11.23 1.25 -17.20
N TRP A 137 -10.94 1.85 -18.35
CA TRP A 137 -11.12 1.19 -19.66
C TRP A 137 -9.74 0.91 -20.24
N PRO A 138 -9.19 -0.31 -20.05
CA PRO A 138 -7.89 -0.63 -20.61
C PRO A 138 -7.89 -0.46 -22.13
N THR A 139 -6.77 0.01 -22.69
CA THR A 139 -6.63 0.16 -24.15
C THR A 139 -6.87 -1.19 -24.84
N GLY A 140 -7.80 -1.21 -25.79
CA GLY A 140 -8.18 -2.43 -26.52
C GLY A 140 -9.14 -3.37 -25.77
N ALA A 141 -9.63 -3.01 -24.59
CA ALA A 141 -10.65 -3.78 -23.89
C ALA A 141 -12.08 -3.38 -24.32
N ASN A 142 -12.94 -4.38 -24.49
CA ASN A 142 -14.36 -4.18 -24.83
C ASN A 142 -15.26 -3.92 -23.60
N ALA A 143 -14.70 -3.95 -22.39
CA ALA A 143 -15.43 -3.74 -21.14
C ALA A 143 -14.52 -3.04 -20.10
N PRO A 144 -15.09 -2.24 -19.19
CA PRO A 144 -14.31 -1.62 -18.14
C PRO A 144 -13.87 -2.64 -17.09
N THR A 145 -12.83 -2.30 -16.34
CA THR A 145 -12.32 -3.07 -15.20
C THR A 145 -12.31 -2.19 -13.96
N VAL A 146 -12.63 -2.77 -12.80
CA VAL A 146 -12.47 -2.07 -11.52
C VAL A 146 -11.00 -2.15 -11.09
N ALA A 147 -10.41 -1.02 -10.75
CA ALA A 147 -9.07 -0.90 -10.18
C ALA A 147 -9.15 -0.33 -8.76
N ILE A 148 -8.20 -0.73 -7.92
CA ILE A 148 -7.97 -0.13 -6.60
C ILE A 148 -6.92 0.96 -6.80
N GLY A 149 -7.21 2.18 -6.38
CA GLY A 149 -6.28 3.30 -6.56
C GLY A 149 -6.94 4.67 -6.77
N GLY A 150 -8.27 4.75 -6.89
CA GLY A 150 -8.94 6.01 -7.23
C GLY A 150 -8.77 6.42 -8.70
N ALA A 151 -9.38 7.54 -9.09
CA ALA A 151 -9.58 7.94 -10.49
C ALA A 151 -8.29 8.15 -11.31
N MET A 152 -7.16 8.35 -10.63
CA MET A 152 -5.85 8.61 -11.21
C MET A 152 -4.84 7.65 -10.57
N PRO A 153 -4.71 6.41 -11.08
CA PRO A 153 -3.91 5.34 -10.47
C PRO A 153 -2.41 5.51 -10.77
N TRP A 154 -1.86 6.69 -10.48
CA TRP A 154 -0.46 7.01 -10.77
C TRP A 154 0.47 6.77 -9.59
N GLY A 155 -0.10 6.53 -8.39
CA GLY A 155 0.65 6.33 -7.17
C GLY A 155 0.33 5.01 -6.47
N CYS A 156 1.33 4.46 -5.76
CA CYS A 156 1.17 3.28 -4.93
C CYS A 156 0.47 3.59 -3.60
N LEU A 157 0.49 4.84 -3.13
CA LEU A 157 -0.12 5.24 -1.84
C LEU A 157 -1.62 4.92 -1.79
N GLN A 158 -2.34 5.13 -2.88
CA GLN A 158 -3.78 4.85 -2.93
C GLN A 158 -4.07 3.38 -2.65
N ALA A 159 -3.35 2.48 -3.33
CA ALA A 159 -3.50 1.04 -3.15
C ALA A 159 -3.03 0.58 -1.76
N ILE A 160 -1.94 1.15 -1.24
CA ILE A 160 -1.45 0.89 0.13
C ILE A 160 -2.52 1.29 1.16
N THR A 161 -3.12 2.47 1.01
CA THR A 161 -4.09 3.00 1.97
C THR A 161 -5.37 2.15 1.99
N VAL A 162 -5.83 1.69 0.81
CA VAL A 162 -6.94 0.71 0.75
C VAL A 162 -6.56 -0.59 1.46
N GLN A 163 -5.35 -1.11 1.25
CA GLN A 163 -4.90 -2.33 1.93
C GLN A 163 -4.81 -2.16 3.45
N VAL A 164 -4.40 -1.00 3.94
CA VAL A 164 -4.41 -0.69 5.38
C VAL A 164 -5.83 -0.68 5.92
N ALA A 165 -6.78 -0.06 5.21
CA ALA A 165 -8.18 -0.06 5.61
C ALA A 165 -8.79 -1.47 5.66
N LEU A 166 -8.48 -2.32 4.66
CA LEU A 166 -8.88 -3.73 4.65
C LEU A 166 -8.24 -4.50 5.81
N ALA A 167 -6.96 -4.25 6.12
CA ALA A 167 -6.26 -4.87 7.24
C ALA A 167 -6.80 -4.45 8.62
N CYS A 168 -7.27 -3.20 8.75
CA CYS A 168 -7.89 -2.71 9.97
C CYS A 168 -9.26 -3.37 10.20
N SER A 169 -10.05 -3.56 9.13
CA SER A 169 -11.41 -4.11 9.18
C SER A 169 -11.51 -5.65 9.14
N ARG A 170 -10.38 -6.36 9.01
CA ARG A 170 -10.32 -7.82 8.73
C ARG A 170 -11.02 -8.22 7.42
N ALA A 171 -11.06 -7.29 6.47
CA ALA A 171 -11.64 -7.50 5.14
C ALA A 171 -10.57 -7.84 4.10
N GLU A 172 -9.38 -8.32 4.49
CA GLU A 172 -8.29 -8.66 3.57
C GLU A 172 -8.67 -9.80 2.61
N SER A 173 -9.66 -10.63 2.99
CA SER A 173 -10.25 -11.65 2.12
C SER A 173 -11.32 -11.11 1.18
N ALA A 174 -11.87 -9.91 1.44
CA ALA A 174 -12.94 -9.32 0.64
C ALA A 174 -12.43 -8.83 -0.72
N ALA A 175 -11.21 -8.28 -0.77
CA ALA A 175 -10.61 -7.83 -2.01
C ALA A 175 -9.08 -7.86 -1.93
N ARG A 176 -8.45 -8.65 -2.80
CA ARG A 176 -7.02 -8.52 -3.16
C ARG A 176 -6.90 -8.32 -4.66
N SER A 177 -5.90 -7.59 -5.09
CA SER A 177 -5.53 -7.56 -6.51
C SER A 177 -4.95 -8.92 -6.93
N CYS A 178 -5.15 -9.33 -8.17
CA CYS A 178 -4.61 -10.57 -8.75
C CYS A 178 -3.20 -10.37 -9.31
N ASP A 179 -2.19 -11.09 -8.83
CA ASP A 179 -0.78 -11.01 -9.27
C ASP A 179 -0.52 -11.26 -10.76
N GLY A 180 -1.51 -11.78 -11.48
CA GLY A 180 -1.43 -11.98 -12.91
C GLY A 180 -1.96 -10.83 -13.75
N CYS A 181 -3.05 -10.18 -13.32
CA CYS A 181 -3.77 -9.21 -14.14
C CYS A 181 -4.18 -7.91 -13.41
N GLY A 182 -3.78 -7.74 -12.15
CA GLY A 182 -4.11 -6.58 -11.32
C GLY A 182 -5.57 -6.52 -10.84
N ALA A 183 -6.49 -7.26 -11.47
CA ALA A 183 -7.92 -7.17 -11.16
C ALA A 183 -8.24 -7.58 -9.71
N PRO A 184 -9.14 -6.86 -9.02
CA PRO A 184 -9.59 -7.23 -7.68
C PRO A 184 -10.33 -8.57 -7.72
N HIS A 185 -10.07 -9.41 -6.72
CA HIS A 185 -10.74 -10.69 -6.51
C HIS A 185 -10.77 -11.01 -5.01
N ALA A 186 -11.76 -11.80 -4.58
CA ALA A 186 -11.81 -12.36 -3.24
C ALA A 186 -11.12 -13.74 -3.25
N PRO A 187 -9.90 -13.90 -2.69
CA PRO A 187 -9.24 -15.18 -2.68
C PRO A 187 -9.97 -16.17 -1.75
N ARG A 188 -10.23 -17.39 -2.24
CA ARG A 188 -10.87 -18.46 -1.43
C ARG A 188 -10.03 -18.83 -0.19
N ARG A 189 -8.71 -18.69 -0.28
CA ARG A 189 -7.77 -18.90 0.82
C ARG A 189 -6.78 -17.74 0.86
N GLN A 190 -6.55 -17.19 2.04
CA GLN A 190 -5.55 -16.16 2.25
C GLN A 190 -4.16 -16.71 1.90
N PRO A 191 -3.41 -16.07 0.97
CA PRO A 191 -2.02 -16.45 0.70
C PRO A 191 -1.19 -16.31 1.97
N LYS A 192 -0.15 -17.14 2.12
CA LYS A 192 0.85 -16.89 3.17
C LYS A 192 1.64 -15.61 2.83
N PRO A 193 2.25 -14.93 3.82
CA PRO A 193 3.16 -13.83 3.55
C PRO A 193 4.20 -14.20 2.47
N GLY A 194 4.41 -13.31 1.50
CA GLY A 194 5.29 -13.53 0.35
C GLY A 194 4.75 -14.46 -0.76
N GLN A 195 3.50 -14.97 -0.64
CA GLN A 195 2.87 -15.73 -1.71
C GLN A 195 1.98 -14.86 -2.60
N ARG A 196 2.11 -15.04 -3.90
CA ARG A 196 1.22 -14.44 -4.90
C ARG A 196 -0.21 -15.00 -4.83
N SER A 197 -1.22 -14.14 -4.98
CA SER A 197 -2.64 -14.43 -5.10
C SER A 197 -3.12 -14.23 -6.55
N PHE A 198 -3.84 -15.21 -7.09
CA PHE A 198 -4.36 -15.16 -8.46
C PHE A 198 -5.88 -15.33 -8.50
N CYS A 199 -6.55 -14.52 -9.31
CA CYS A 199 -7.95 -14.71 -9.66
C CYS A 199 -8.15 -15.99 -10.48
N GLN A 200 -9.40 -16.48 -10.52
CA GLN A 200 -9.74 -17.73 -11.21
C GLN A 200 -9.31 -17.74 -12.67
N LYS A 201 -9.57 -16.66 -13.41
CA LYS A 201 -9.17 -16.49 -14.82
C LYS A 201 -7.66 -16.65 -15.02
N CYS A 202 -6.84 -16.04 -14.15
CA CYS A 202 -5.37 -16.16 -14.26
C CYS A 202 -4.88 -17.57 -13.90
N ARG A 203 -5.53 -18.25 -12.96
CA ARG A 203 -5.23 -19.65 -12.63
C ARG A 203 -5.50 -20.57 -13.81
N GLU A 204 -6.66 -20.44 -14.43
CA GLU A 204 -7.05 -21.22 -15.62
C GLU A 204 -6.12 -20.95 -16.81
N ALA A 205 -5.65 -19.72 -16.98
CA ALA A 205 -4.69 -19.34 -18.02
C ALA A 205 -3.23 -19.77 -17.74
N GLY A 206 -2.98 -20.48 -16.62
CA GLY A 206 -1.64 -20.97 -16.24
C GLY A 206 -0.64 -19.86 -15.86
N VAL A 207 -1.12 -18.66 -15.55
CA VAL A 207 -0.28 -17.51 -15.16
C VAL A 207 0.62 -17.81 -13.95
N PRO A 208 0.15 -18.47 -12.87
CA PRO A 208 0.99 -18.80 -11.72
C PRO A 208 2.22 -19.62 -12.10
N VAL A 209 2.03 -20.61 -12.99
CA VAL A 209 3.09 -21.52 -13.45
C VAL A 209 4.10 -20.77 -14.31
N LYS A 210 3.63 -19.93 -15.24
CA LYS A 210 4.50 -19.09 -16.08
C LYS A 210 5.39 -18.17 -15.24
N LEU A 211 4.80 -17.49 -14.25
CA LEU A 211 5.51 -16.61 -13.35
C LEU A 211 6.50 -17.38 -12.46
N ALA A 212 6.11 -18.55 -11.93
CA ALA A 212 7.03 -19.40 -11.16
C ALA A 212 8.24 -19.86 -11.98
N HIS A 213 8.05 -20.23 -13.26
CA HIS A 213 9.15 -20.55 -14.17
C HIS A 213 10.04 -19.35 -14.48
N ARG A 214 9.48 -18.15 -14.56
CA ARG A 214 10.24 -16.90 -14.71
C ARG A 214 11.13 -16.67 -13.49
N ASP A 215 10.57 -16.75 -12.28
CA ASP A 215 11.31 -16.54 -11.04
C ASP A 215 12.40 -17.61 -10.84
N ARG A 216 12.14 -18.86 -11.24
CA ARG A 216 13.15 -19.93 -11.21
C ARG A 216 14.33 -19.61 -12.13
N ARG A 217 14.05 -19.14 -13.36
CA ARG A 217 15.09 -18.77 -14.32
C ARG A 217 15.89 -17.55 -13.85
N ALA A 218 15.23 -16.56 -13.24
CA ALA A 218 15.90 -15.41 -12.64
C ALA A 218 16.90 -15.84 -11.55
N ARG A 219 16.47 -16.71 -10.63
CA ARG A 219 17.34 -17.27 -9.58
C ARG A 219 18.50 -18.12 -10.11
N GLN A 220 18.29 -18.85 -11.20
CA GLN A 220 19.38 -19.61 -11.83
C GLN A 220 20.44 -18.69 -12.46
N ARG A 221 20.04 -17.55 -13.01
CA ARG A 221 20.97 -16.56 -13.56
C ARG A 221 21.77 -15.86 -12.46
N SER A 222 21.14 -15.48 -11.36
CA SER A 222 21.85 -14.86 -10.22
C SER A 222 22.86 -15.82 -9.61
N ASN A 223 22.47 -17.08 -9.37
CA ASN A 223 23.36 -18.06 -8.75
C ASN A 223 24.46 -18.56 -9.70
N GLY A 224 24.23 -18.52 -11.01
CA GLY A 224 25.22 -18.89 -12.02
C GLY A 224 26.28 -17.82 -12.25
N ALA A 225 25.95 -16.54 -12.00
CA ALA A 225 26.89 -15.43 -12.11
C ALA A 225 27.90 -15.34 -10.95
N GLU A 226 27.69 -16.13 -9.89
CA GLU A 226 28.49 -16.11 -8.66
C GLU A 226 29.55 -17.24 -8.59
N LYS A 227 29.66 -18.07 -9.63
CA LYS A 227 30.74 -19.06 -9.75
C LYS A 227 31.85 -18.53 -10.65
N PRO A 228 33.04 -18.18 -10.10
CA PRO A 228 34.22 -17.84 -10.90
C PRO A 228 34.76 -19.03 -11.68
#